data_AF-A0A5J4L7V7-F1
#
_entry.id   AF-A0A5J4L7V7-F1
#
_cell.length_a   1.000
_cell.length_b   1.000
_cell.length_c   1.000
_cell.angle_alpha   90.00
_cell.angle_beta   90.00
_cell.angle_gamma   90.00
#
_symmetry.space_group_name_H-M   'P 1'
#
loop_
_entity.id
_entity.type
_entity.pdbx_description
1 polymer ?
#
loop_
_entity_poly.entity_id
_entity_poly.type
_entity_poly.pdbx_seq_one_letter_code
_entity_poly.pdbx_strand_id
1 'polypeptide(L)'
;MRVDQQARVPAELTSRPRWVRHKDKVPLRTDGRFASVKDPSSWSDFPAVAASRTGDGIGFVLTAGDGIVVLDLDHAVEDGRVLPWAQAIVDQLPPTYMERGRSGTGLHLWFRGAVPHGRRIRRGELAVEVYSDRRYMIVGDRVPGTPLSLAELPDAAGLVASL
;
A
#
# COMPACT_ATOMS: atom_id res chain seq x y z
N MET A 1 10.41 10.87 -17.78
CA MET A 1 9.77 9.77 -17.02
C MET A 1 9.92 10.02 -15.51
N ARG A 2 9.22 11.03 -14.95
CA ARG A 2 9.23 11.40 -13.50
C ARG A 2 7.92 12.05 -13.05
N VAL A 3 7.23 12.76 -13.96
CA VAL A 3 5.92 13.42 -13.72
C VAL A 3 4.76 12.42 -13.63
N ASP A 4 4.90 11.23 -14.22
CA ASP A 4 3.81 10.26 -14.39
C ASP A 4 3.46 9.52 -13.07
N GLN A 5 4.40 9.40 -12.13
CA GLN A 5 4.18 8.66 -10.89
C GLN A 5 3.28 9.42 -9.90
N GLN A 6 3.38 10.76 -9.84
CA GLN A 6 2.51 11.57 -8.98
C GLN A 6 1.05 11.53 -9.43
N ALA A 7 0.81 11.49 -10.75
CA ALA A 7 -0.53 11.38 -11.32
C ALA A 7 -1.19 10.01 -11.09
N ARG A 8 -0.42 9.02 -10.60
CA ARG A 8 -0.88 7.63 -10.39
C ARG A 8 -1.10 7.28 -8.92
N VAL A 9 -0.78 8.19 -8.01
CA VAL A 9 -0.95 8.02 -6.56
C VAL A 9 -1.92 9.09 -6.06
N PRO A 10 -2.89 8.76 -5.17
CA PRO A 10 -3.80 9.75 -4.60
C PRO A 10 -3.06 10.95 -3.97
N ALA A 11 -3.60 12.16 -4.20
CA ALA A 11 -3.09 13.39 -3.59
C ALA A 11 -3.03 13.31 -2.05
N GLU A 12 -3.98 12.58 -1.45
CA GLU A 12 -4.02 12.31 -0.02
C GLU A 12 -2.80 11.55 0.51
N LEU A 13 -2.17 10.69 -0.30
CA LEU A 13 -0.93 10.00 0.07
C LEU A 13 0.30 10.87 -0.23
N THR A 14 0.34 11.49 -1.41
CA THR A 14 1.52 12.25 -1.85
C THR A 14 1.74 13.55 -1.07
N SER A 15 0.68 14.08 -0.43
CA SER A 15 0.77 15.25 0.47
C SER A 15 1.38 14.96 1.85
N ARG A 16 1.55 13.69 2.23
CA ARG A 16 2.08 13.31 3.56
C ARG A 16 3.59 13.04 3.49
N PRO A 17 4.43 13.66 4.34
CA PRO A 17 5.90 13.56 4.27
C PRO A 17 6.45 12.29 4.93
N ARG A 18 5.99 11.13 4.48
CA ARG A 18 6.36 9.82 5.04
C ARG A 18 6.65 8.77 3.99
N TRP A 19 7.26 9.24 2.91
CA TRP A 19 7.73 8.42 1.81
C TRP A 19 9.17 7.99 2.03
N VAL A 20 9.48 6.79 1.58
CA VAL A 20 10.82 6.21 1.60
C VAL A 20 11.17 5.67 0.22
N ARG A 21 12.47 5.52 -0.06
CA ARG A 21 12.94 4.64 -1.12
C ARG A 21 12.96 3.20 -0.59
N HIS A 22 13.17 2.23 -1.46
CA HIS A 22 13.54 0.89 -1.01
C HIS A 22 14.51 0.23 -1.98
N LYS A 23 15.25 -0.77 -1.50
CA LYS A 23 15.96 -1.75 -2.32
C LYS A 23 15.69 -3.12 -1.71
N ASP A 24 15.28 -4.10 -2.51
CA ASP A 24 15.07 -5.46 -2.00
C ASP A 24 14.11 -5.57 -0.80
N LYS A 25 13.05 -4.76 -0.81
CA LYS A 25 12.09 -4.60 0.31
C LYS A 25 12.71 -4.07 1.61
N VAL A 26 13.89 -3.49 1.55
CA VAL A 26 14.51 -2.78 2.66
C VAL A 26 14.28 -1.28 2.47
N PRO A 27 13.60 -0.58 3.41
CA PRO A 27 13.33 0.84 3.29
C PRO A 27 14.61 1.67 3.44
N LEU A 28 14.76 2.66 2.58
CA LEU A 28 15.91 3.54 2.45
C LEU A 28 15.48 5.01 2.47
N ARG A 29 16.34 5.86 3.01
CA ARG A 29 16.32 7.31 2.81
C ARG A 29 16.67 7.62 1.37
N THR A 30 16.44 8.85 0.93
CA THR A 30 16.83 9.32 -0.41
C THR A 30 18.34 9.29 -0.65
N ASP A 31 19.15 9.31 0.40
CA ASP A 31 20.62 9.22 0.39
C ASP A 31 21.19 7.79 0.45
N GLY A 32 20.33 6.75 0.52
CA GLY A 32 20.76 5.35 0.53
C GLY A 32 21.00 4.72 1.91
N ARG A 33 20.94 5.49 3.00
CA ARG A 33 20.93 4.92 4.36
C ARG A 33 19.58 4.26 4.67
N PHE A 34 19.53 3.39 5.67
CA PHE A 34 18.26 2.78 6.09
C PHE A 34 17.27 3.82 6.61
N ALA A 35 16.00 3.66 6.22
CA ALA A 35 14.89 4.38 6.81
C ALA A 35 14.17 3.48 7.82
N SER A 36 13.78 4.05 8.96
CA SER A 36 13.07 3.33 10.00
C SER A 36 11.58 3.58 9.85
N VAL A 37 10.76 2.53 9.87
CA VAL A 37 9.28 2.66 9.84
C VAL A 37 8.68 3.28 11.11
N LYS A 38 9.51 3.64 12.10
CA LYS A 38 9.10 4.25 13.38
C LYS A 38 9.68 5.65 13.61
N ASP A 39 10.61 6.09 12.78
CA ASP A 39 11.31 7.37 12.95
C ASP A 39 11.00 8.31 11.78
N PRO A 40 10.11 9.31 11.99
CA PRO A 40 9.75 10.28 10.96
C PRO A 40 10.93 11.07 10.38
N SER A 41 12.01 11.25 11.14
CA SER A 41 13.22 11.96 10.65
C SER A 41 13.97 11.19 9.55
N SER A 42 13.58 9.94 9.32
CA SER A 42 14.12 9.06 8.29
C SER A 42 13.25 8.97 7.03
N TRP A 43 12.13 9.69 6.98
CA TRP A 43 11.27 9.72 5.81
C TRP A 43 11.48 10.98 4.97
N SER A 44 10.76 11.11 3.88
CA SER A 44 10.82 12.24 2.95
C SER A 44 9.44 12.55 2.38
N ASP A 45 9.33 13.68 1.68
CA ASP A 45 8.16 13.97 0.86
C ASP A 45 8.16 13.16 -0.45
N PHE A 46 7.00 13.13 -1.12
CA PHE A 46 6.84 12.42 -2.38
C PHE A 46 7.77 12.96 -3.49
N PRO A 47 7.88 14.29 -3.73
CA PRO A 47 8.79 14.83 -4.74
C PRO A 47 10.24 14.39 -4.57
N ALA A 48 10.75 14.35 -3.33
CA ALA A 48 12.12 13.95 -3.04
C ALA A 48 12.36 12.47 -3.36
N VAL A 49 11.44 11.56 -2.97
CA VAL A 49 11.59 10.13 -3.32
C VAL A 49 11.38 9.87 -4.81
N ALA A 50 10.56 10.66 -5.50
CA ALA A 50 10.33 10.56 -6.94
C ALA A 50 11.53 11.06 -7.76
N ALA A 51 12.25 12.07 -7.25
CA ALA A 51 13.47 12.59 -7.87
C ALA A 51 14.71 11.71 -7.60
N SER A 52 14.73 11.01 -6.47
CA SER A 52 15.83 10.12 -6.07
C SER A 52 15.96 8.90 -6.97
N ARG A 53 17.21 8.47 -7.21
CA ARG A 53 17.56 7.22 -7.92
C ARG A 53 17.97 6.09 -6.97
N THR A 54 17.85 6.30 -5.66
CA THR A 54 18.28 5.34 -4.65
C THR A 54 17.37 4.12 -4.65
N GLY A 55 17.96 2.92 -4.69
CA GLY A 55 17.18 1.68 -4.68
C GLY A 55 16.28 1.51 -5.93
N ASP A 56 15.32 0.60 -5.85
CA ASP A 56 14.52 0.12 -6.97
C ASP A 56 13.04 0.53 -6.92
N GLY A 57 12.62 1.27 -5.88
CA GLY A 57 11.26 1.80 -5.81
C GLY A 57 11.00 2.73 -4.63
N ILE A 58 9.74 3.04 -4.43
CA ILE A 58 9.23 3.91 -3.36
C ILE A 58 8.29 3.15 -2.44
N GLY A 59 8.17 3.64 -1.22
CA GLY A 59 7.19 3.12 -0.28
C GLY A 59 6.63 4.22 0.61
N PHE A 60 5.53 3.90 1.26
CA PHE A 60 4.80 4.81 2.12
C PHE A 60 4.65 4.19 3.49
N VAL A 61 5.02 4.94 4.54
CA VAL A 61 4.97 4.46 5.92
C VAL A 61 3.57 4.67 6.50
N LEU A 62 3.02 3.60 7.08
CA LEU A 62 1.75 3.59 7.80
C LEU A 62 2.00 3.92 9.28
N THR A 63 1.21 4.83 9.83
CA THR A 63 1.36 5.30 11.21
C THR A 63 0.03 5.22 11.94
N ALA A 64 0.01 4.71 13.17
CA ALA A 64 -1.21 4.66 13.97
C ALA A 64 -1.95 6.00 14.03
N GLY A 65 -3.28 5.95 13.91
CA GLY A 65 -4.17 7.09 14.12
C GLY A 65 -4.28 8.08 12.95
N ASP A 66 -3.66 7.79 11.80
CA ASP A 66 -3.67 8.66 10.62
C ASP A 66 -4.82 8.41 9.63
N GLY A 67 -5.70 7.48 9.99
CA GLY A 67 -6.86 7.09 9.22
C GLY A 67 -6.55 6.36 7.91
N ILE A 68 -5.36 5.78 7.70
CA ILE A 68 -5.06 4.95 6.53
C ILE A 68 -5.00 3.49 6.92
N VAL A 69 -5.73 2.66 6.17
CA VAL A 69 -5.65 1.22 6.25
C VAL A 69 -5.37 0.64 4.87
N VAL A 70 -4.54 -0.41 4.83
CA VAL A 70 -4.21 -1.14 3.61
C VAL A 70 -4.60 -2.59 3.79
N LEU A 71 -5.40 -3.10 2.85
CA LEU A 71 -5.62 -4.53 2.62
C LEU A 71 -4.59 -5.00 1.59
N ASP A 72 -3.73 -5.93 1.97
CA ASP A 72 -2.74 -6.56 1.10
C ASP A 72 -3.21 -7.98 0.75
N LEU A 73 -3.49 -8.21 -0.53
CA LEU A 73 -3.86 -9.52 -1.06
C LEU A 73 -2.62 -10.14 -1.71
N ASP A 74 -1.98 -11.03 -0.95
CA ASP A 74 -0.77 -11.75 -1.35
C ASP A 74 -1.10 -12.76 -2.47
N HIS A 75 -0.30 -12.80 -3.54
CA HIS A 75 -0.48 -13.74 -4.66
C HIS A 75 -1.88 -13.72 -5.31
N ALA A 76 -2.56 -12.58 -5.24
CA ALA A 76 -3.89 -12.35 -5.79
C ALA A 76 -3.97 -12.23 -7.33
N VAL A 77 -2.84 -12.19 -8.03
CA VAL A 77 -2.78 -11.99 -9.48
C VAL A 77 -1.90 -13.05 -10.14
N GLU A 78 -2.44 -13.67 -11.19
CA GLU A 78 -1.77 -14.64 -12.05
C GLU A 78 -2.02 -14.28 -13.52
N ASP A 79 -0.97 -14.27 -14.35
CA ASP A 79 -1.02 -13.89 -15.77
C ASP A 79 -1.75 -12.55 -16.04
N GLY A 80 -1.58 -11.60 -15.13
CA GLY A 80 -2.18 -10.27 -15.19
C GLY A 80 -3.67 -10.21 -14.84
N ARG A 81 -4.27 -11.33 -14.40
CA ARG A 81 -5.68 -11.43 -13.98
C ARG A 81 -5.77 -11.59 -12.47
N VAL A 82 -6.75 -10.91 -11.87
CA VAL A 82 -7.08 -11.09 -10.46
C VAL A 82 -7.70 -12.48 -10.28
N LEU A 83 -7.19 -13.25 -9.31
CA LEU A 83 -7.69 -14.59 -9.01
C LEU A 83 -9.12 -14.52 -8.43
N PRO A 84 -9.95 -15.56 -8.62
CA PRO A 84 -11.35 -15.54 -8.19
C PRO A 84 -11.55 -15.23 -6.69
N TRP A 85 -10.70 -15.78 -5.82
CA TRP A 85 -10.81 -15.53 -4.38
C TRP A 85 -10.53 -14.06 -4.03
N ALA A 86 -9.57 -13.43 -4.71
CA ALA A 86 -9.21 -12.04 -4.50
C ALA A 86 -10.28 -11.11 -5.08
N GLN A 87 -10.80 -11.44 -6.27
CA GLN A 87 -11.90 -10.69 -6.89
C GLN A 87 -13.15 -10.72 -6.01
N ALA A 88 -13.49 -11.86 -5.41
CA ALA A 88 -14.62 -11.95 -4.47
C ALA A 88 -14.47 -11.02 -3.25
N ILE A 89 -13.25 -10.75 -2.79
CA ILE A 89 -12.99 -9.76 -1.73
C ILE A 89 -13.15 -8.34 -2.29
N VAL A 90 -12.52 -8.06 -3.45
CA VAL A 90 -12.59 -6.74 -4.10
C VAL A 90 -14.04 -6.32 -4.35
N ASP A 91 -14.89 -7.24 -4.82
CA ASP A 91 -16.30 -6.99 -5.17
C ASP A 91 -17.18 -6.65 -3.95
N GLN A 92 -16.76 -7.04 -2.74
CA GLN A 92 -17.46 -6.73 -1.50
C GLN A 92 -17.07 -5.37 -0.90
N LEU A 93 -16.06 -4.71 -1.46
CA LEU A 93 -15.49 -3.49 -0.92
C LEU A 93 -15.88 -2.26 -1.74
N PRO A 94 -15.98 -1.08 -1.12
CA PRO A 94 -16.19 0.14 -1.88
C PRO A 94 -15.01 0.36 -2.83
N PRO A 95 -15.26 0.81 -4.09
CA PRO A 95 -14.19 1.07 -5.03
C PRO A 95 -13.19 2.08 -4.46
N THR A 96 -11.91 1.71 -4.44
CA THR A 96 -10.86 2.52 -3.84
C THR A 96 -9.58 2.50 -4.68
N TYR A 97 -8.59 3.29 -4.30
CA TYR A 97 -7.26 3.21 -4.90
C TYR A 97 -6.64 1.83 -4.71
N MET A 98 -6.29 1.19 -5.83
CA MET A 98 -5.58 -0.08 -5.84
C MET A 98 -4.30 0.02 -6.66
N GLU A 99 -3.29 -0.70 -6.21
CA GLU A 99 -2.01 -0.82 -6.90
C GLU A 99 -1.49 -2.26 -6.83
N ARG A 100 -0.57 -2.58 -7.74
CA ARG A 100 0.15 -3.85 -7.70
C ARG A 100 1.30 -3.76 -6.70
N GLY A 101 1.48 -4.81 -5.90
CA GLY A 101 2.67 -4.99 -5.09
C GLY A 101 3.93 -5.20 -5.96
N ARG A 102 5.12 -5.15 -5.34
CA ARG A 102 6.42 -5.22 -6.05
C ARG A 102 6.56 -6.39 -7.02
N SER A 103 6.05 -7.58 -6.67
CA SER A 103 6.16 -8.78 -7.51
C SER A 103 5.22 -8.77 -8.72
N GLY A 104 4.26 -7.84 -8.77
CA GLY A 104 3.16 -7.85 -9.74
C GLY A 104 2.06 -8.88 -9.45
N THR A 105 2.29 -9.80 -8.51
CA THR A 105 1.36 -10.88 -8.16
C THR A 105 0.46 -10.55 -6.97
N GLY A 106 0.70 -9.45 -6.25
CA GLY A 106 -0.11 -9.01 -5.11
C GLY A 106 -0.86 -7.71 -5.40
N LEU A 107 -1.88 -7.40 -4.60
CA LEU A 107 -2.68 -6.18 -4.70
C LEU A 107 -2.72 -5.46 -3.35
N HIS A 108 -2.41 -4.16 -3.35
CA HIS A 108 -2.72 -3.29 -2.21
C HIS A 108 -4.01 -2.53 -2.51
N LEU A 109 -4.98 -2.62 -1.60
CA LEU A 109 -6.20 -1.81 -1.59
C LEU A 109 -6.09 -0.81 -0.43
N TRP A 110 -6.16 0.48 -0.74
CA TRP A 110 -5.95 1.54 0.23
C TRP A 110 -7.28 2.18 0.61
N PHE A 111 -7.55 2.35 1.90
CA PHE A 111 -8.79 2.95 2.38
C PHE A 111 -8.53 3.99 3.47
N ARG A 112 -9.56 4.79 3.76
CA ARG A 112 -9.66 5.52 5.02
C ARG A 112 -10.29 4.63 6.09
N GLY A 113 -9.72 4.61 7.27
CA GLY A 113 -10.19 3.78 8.38
C GLY A 113 -9.06 3.39 9.34
N ALA A 114 -9.35 2.45 10.23
CA ALA A 114 -8.37 1.92 11.18
C ALA A 114 -8.69 0.48 11.55
N VAL A 115 -7.65 -0.28 11.92
CA VAL A 115 -7.79 -1.57 12.61
C VAL A 115 -7.11 -1.48 13.98
N PRO A 116 -7.61 -2.20 15.02
CA PRO A 116 -6.98 -2.20 16.34
C PRO A 116 -5.53 -2.70 16.32
N HIS A 117 -5.25 -3.66 15.44
CA HIS A 117 -3.93 -4.20 15.17
C HIS A 117 -3.91 -4.79 13.76
N GLY A 118 -2.73 -4.81 13.14
CA GLY A 118 -2.57 -5.51 11.87
C GLY A 118 -2.82 -7.01 12.03
N ARG A 119 -3.37 -7.65 11.00
CA ARG A 119 -3.74 -9.07 11.02
C ARG A 119 -3.36 -9.73 9.71
N ARG A 120 -2.93 -10.99 9.78
CA ARG A 120 -2.62 -11.86 8.64
C ARG A 120 -3.56 -13.06 8.69
N ILE A 121 -4.24 -13.33 7.58
CA ILE A 121 -5.19 -14.43 7.42
C ILE A 121 -4.70 -15.31 6.28
N ARG A 122 -4.53 -16.59 6.58
CA ARG A 122 -4.24 -17.61 5.57
C ARG A 122 -5.16 -18.80 5.71
N ARG A 123 -5.84 -19.17 4.61
CA ARG A 123 -6.73 -20.34 4.52
C ARG A 123 -6.71 -20.88 3.09
N GLY A 124 -6.00 -21.98 2.87
CA GLY A 124 -5.79 -22.48 1.49
C GLY A 124 -5.10 -21.42 0.64
N GLU A 125 -5.72 -21.05 -0.49
CA GLU A 125 -5.23 -20.00 -1.40
C GLU A 125 -5.45 -18.58 -0.88
N LEU A 126 -6.37 -18.39 0.07
CA LEU A 126 -6.64 -17.06 0.63
C LEU A 126 -5.44 -16.59 1.45
N ALA A 127 -4.88 -15.44 1.07
CA ALA A 127 -3.77 -14.78 1.76
C ALA A 127 -4.02 -13.28 1.85
N VAL A 128 -4.52 -12.83 3.00
CA VAL A 128 -4.92 -11.44 3.24
C VAL A 128 -4.18 -10.89 4.43
N GLU A 129 -3.63 -9.69 4.29
CA GLU A 129 -3.08 -8.92 5.40
C GLU A 129 -3.79 -7.57 5.50
N VAL A 130 -3.93 -7.06 6.72
CA VAL A 130 -4.45 -5.72 6.97
C VAL A 130 -3.48 -4.97 7.86
N TYR A 131 -3.19 -3.72 7.50
CA TYR A 131 -2.26 -2.86 8.23
C TYR A 131 -2.77 -1.42 8.30
N SER A 132 -2.61 -0.79 9.45
CA SER A 132 -2.81 0.65 9.64
C SER A 132 -1.70 1.30 10.47
N ASP A 133 -0.62 0.57 10.78
CA ASP A 133 0.45 1.02 11.67
C ASP A 133 1.74 0.21 11.50
N ARG A 134 2.89 0.82 11.87
CA ARG A 134 4.23 0.21 12.04
C ARG A 134 4.66 -0.72 10.90
N ARG A 135 4.26 -0.37 9.68
CA ARG A 135 4.63 -1.00 8.41
C ARG A 135 4.87 0.10 7.40
N TYR A 136 5.57 -0.25 6.33
CA TYR A 136 5.53 0.56 5.12
C TYR A 136 5.02 -0.34 4.00
N MET A 137 4.29 0.25 3.06
CA MET A 137 3.84 -0.43 1.86
C MET A 137 4.75 -0.02 0.72
N ILE A 138 5.19 -0.97 -0.08
CA ILE A 138 5.81 -0.67 -1.36
C ILE A 138 4.72 -0.16 -2.28
N VAL A 139 4.89 1.04 -2.84
CA VAL A 139 3.91 1.65 -3.73
C VAL A 139 4.35 1.40 -5.17
N GLY A 140 3.50 0.71 -5.91
CA GLY A 140 3.75 0.22 -7.25
C GLY A 140 2.92 0.94 -8.30
N ASP A 141 2.53 0.20 -9.34
CA ASP A 141 1.68 0.73 -10.39
C ASP A 141 0.20 0.63 -10.01
N ARG A 142 -0.52 1.74 -10.19
CA ARG A 142 -1.98 1.77 -10.06
C ARG A 142 -2.61 0.72 -10.97
N VAL A 143 -3.59 0.00 -10.43
CA VAL A 143 -4.44 -0.89 -11.22
C VAL A 143 -5.36 -0.03 -12.11
N PRO A 144 -5.34 -0.20 -13.45
CA PRO A 144 -6.19 0.57 -14.35
C PRO A 144 -7.68 0.48 -13.98
N GLY A 145 -8.41 1.59 -14.12
CA GLY A 145 -9.84 1.65 -13.82
C GLY A 145 -10.22 1.83 -12.35
N THR A 146 -9.28 1.72 -11.41
CA THR A 146 -9.55 1.92 -9.98
C THR A 146 -9.47 3.39 -9.58
N PRO A 147 -10.25 3.93 -8.63
CA PRO A 147 -10.19 5.33 -8.23
C PRO A 147 -8.79 5.87 -7.90
N LEU A 148 -8.59 7.19 -8.07
CA LEU A 148 -7.40 7.93 -7.57
C LEU A 148 -7.65 8.58 -6.20
N SER A 149 -8.49 7.94 -5.39
CA SER A 149 -8.92 8.39 -4.08
C SER A 149 -9.13 7.22 -3.14
N LEU A 150 -9.00 7.46 -1.84
CA LEU A 150 -9.30 6.47 -0.82
C LEU A 150 -10.80 6.49 -0.50
N ALA A 151 -11.44 5.33 -0.50
CA ALA A 151 -12.80 5.16 0.02
C ALA A 151 -12.77 4.91 1.54
N GLU A 152 -13.89 5.17 2.22
CA GLU A 152 -14.06 4.82 3.63
C GLU A 152 -14.23 3.30 3.81
N LEU A 153 -13.56 2.72 4.80
CA LEU A 153 -13.73 1.35 5.24
C LEU A 153 -14.20 1.34 6.71
N PRO A 154 -15.51 1.53 6.96
CA PRO A 154 -16.04 1.80 8.29
C PRO A 154 -15.93 0.63 9.27
N ASP A 155 -15.85 -0.61 8.77
CA ASP A 155 -15.66 -1.81 9.61
C ASP A 155 -14.58 -2.74 9.03
N ALA A 156 -13.34 -2.23 8.97
CA ALA A 156 -12.19 -3.02 8.55
C ALA A 156 -11.97 -4.26 9.43
N ALA A 157 -12.28 -4.17 10.73
CA ALA A 157 -12.11 -5.28 11.66
C ALA A 157 -13.13 -6.41 11.43
N GLY A 158 -14.41 -6.07 11.24
CA GLY A 158 -15.48 -7.02 10.95
C GLY A 158 -15.31 -7.71 9.59
N LEU A 159 -14.92 -6.95 8.56
CA LEU A 159 -14.54 -7.52 7.26
C LEU A 159 -13.46 -8.60 7.45
N VAL A 160 -12.36 -8.23 8.11
CA VAL A 160 -11.23 -9.13 8.33
C VAL A 160 -11.63 -10.32 9.22
N ALA A 161 -12.56 -10.15 10.15
CA ALA A 161 -13.10 -11.26 10.96
C ALA A 161 -13.94 -12.26 10.15
N SER A 162 -14.57 -11.80 9.08
CA SER A 162 -15.44 -12.61 8.21
C SER A 162 -14.69 -13.43 7.14
N LEU A 163 -13.40 -13.14 6.92
CA LEU A 163 -12.48 -13.86 6.01
C LEU A 163 -11.87 -15.14 6.66
#